data_AF-A0A1D8PT83-F1
#
_entry.id   AF-A0A1D8PT83-F1
#
_cell.length_a   1.000
_cell.length_b   1.000
_cell.length_c   1.000
_cell.angle_alpha   90.00
_cell.angle_beta   90.00
_cell.angle_gamma   90.00
#
_symmetry.space_group_name_H-M   'P 1'
#
loop_
_entity.id
_entity.type
_entity.pdbx_description
1 polymer ?
#
loop_
_entity_poly.entity_id
_entity_poly.type
_entity_poly.pdbx_seq_one_letter_code
_entity_poly.pdbx_strand_id
1 'polypeptide(L)'
;MKLAEALNLKKNLERDAGELKSLILKCCQAQTGENPPFDPNELFEQYEEIDKLITDITIKIQRTNNEIKFAYDDNKSNEEPLRSMTQAIADIDDLERQINVTDDIIHNGIITKSYSTKKIADVSHVDVVAYDKTRKKMNERLDKLKLRIQSANWEFDLID
;
A
#
# COMPACT_ATOMS: atom_id res chain seq x y z
N MET A 1 20.64 -8.54 -0.08
CA MET A 1 19.58 -7.81 -0.81
C MET A 1 18.83 -6.99 0.23
N LYS A 2 18.62 -5.70 -0.01
CA LYS A 2 17.80 -4.83 0.84
C LYS A 2 16.32 -5.16 0.70
N LEU A 3 15.53 -4.85 1.73
CA LEU A 3 14.07 -5.03 1.66
C LEU A 3 13.45 -4.24 0.49
N ALA A 4 13.94 -3.03 0.21
CA ALA A 4 13.55 -2.23 -0.94
C ALA A 4 13.82 -2.94 -2.28
N GLU A 5 14.99 -3.58 -2.40
CA GLU A 5 15.35 -4.35 -3.60
C GLU A 5 14.44 -5.58 -3.76
N ALA A 6 14.14 -6.26 -2.65
CA ALA A 6 13.23 -7.40 -2.65
C ALA A 6 11.80 -7.02 -3.09
N LEU A 7 11.28 -5.89 -2.62
CA LEU A 7 9.98 -5.35 -3.03
C LEU A 7 9.96 -5.03 -4.54
N ASN A 8 11.04 -4.44 -5.07
CA ASN A 8 11.18 -4.17 -6.51
C ASN A 8 11.29 -5.47 -7.32
N LEU A 9 12.07 -6.45 -6.85
CA LEU A 9 12.19 -7.76 -7.47
C LEU A 9 10.81 -8.43 -7.56
N LYS A 10 10.06 -8.46 -6.46
CA LYS A 10 8.69 -8.99 -6.44
C LYS A 10 7.81 -8.31 -7.50
N LYS A 11 7.80 -6.97 -7.54
CA LYS A 11 7.01 -6.21 -8.51
C LYS A 11 7.39 -6.54 -9.97
N ASN A 12 8.69 -6.70 -10.24
CA ASN A 12 9.17 -7.06 -11.57
C ASN A 12 8.73 -8.48 -11.96
N LEU A 13 8.88 -9.45 -11.05
CA LEU A 13 8.42 -10.82 -11.27
C LEU A 13 6.89 -10.87 -11.51
N GLU A 14 6.11 -10.14 -10.72
CA GLU A 14 4.65 -10.04 -10.90
C GLU A 14 4.26 -9.42 -12.26
N ARG A 15 5.02 -8.42 -12.74
CA ARG A 15 4.84 -7.85 -14.08
C ARG A 15 5.15 -8.89 -15.15
N ASP A 16 6.30 -9.57 -15.05
CA ASP A 16 6.73 -10.57 -16.03
C ASP A 16 5.75 -11.77 -16.09
N ALA A 17 5.25 -12.22 -14.94
CA ALA A 17 4.18 -13.22 -14.85
C ALA A 17 2.88 -12.74 -15.53
N GLY A 18 2.53 -11.46 -15.35
CA GLY A 18 1.38 -10.84 -16.02
C GLY A 18 1.52 -10.77 -17.54
N GLU A 19 2.74 -10.48 -18.04
CA GLU A 19 3.06 -10.48 -19.46
C GLU A 19 2.96 -11.89 -20.07
N LEU A 20 3.52 -12.91 -19.40
CA LEU A 20 3.37 -14.32 -19.79
C LEU A 20 1.90 -14.74 -19.81
N LYS A 21 1.13 -14.40 -18.77
CA LYS A 21 -0.32 -14.66 -18.72
C LYS A 21 -1.03 -14.06 -19.93
N SER A 22 -0.73 -12.80 -20.29
CA SER A 22 -1.33 -12.16 -21.46
C SER A 22 -0.97 -12.89 -22.76
N LEU A 23 0.27 -13.37 -22.88
CA LEU A 23 0.73 -14.12 -24.05
C LEU A 23 0.09 -15.51 -24.15
N ILE A 24 0.01 -16.25 -23.06
CA ILE A 24 -0.68 -17.54 -22.97
C ILE A 24 -2.12 -17.41 -23.48
N LEU A 25 -2.86 -16.42 -22.96
CA LEU A 25 -4.26 -16.20 -23.33
C LEU A 25 -4.45 -15.90 -24.83
N LYS A 26 -3.47 -15.26 -25.48
CA LYS A 26 -3.48 -15.01 -26.93
C LYS A 26 -3.14 -16.24 -27.76
N CYS A 27 -2.48 -17.23 -27.16
CA CYS A 27 -2.01 -18.45 -27.83
C CYS A 27 -2.86 -19.68 -27.51
N CYS A 28 -3.81 -19.60 -26.56
CA CYS A 28 -4.69 -20.72 -26.17
C CYS A 28 -5.59 -21.25 -27.30
N GLN A 29 -5.87 -20.44 -28.32
CA GLN A 29 -6.76 -20.80 -29.42
C GLN A 29 -6.16 -20.34 -30.75
N ALA A 30 -6.27 -21.18 -31.77
CA ALA A 30 -5.95 -20.88 -33.15
C ALA A 30 -7.02 -21.49 -34.07
N GLN A 31 -7.13 -21.02 -35.30
CA GLN A 31 -8.02 -21.65 -36.27
C GLN A 31 -7.51 -23.05 -36.63
N THR A 32 -8.39 -23.94 -37.09
CA THR A 32 -8.00 -25.27 -37.55
C THR A 32 -6.94 -25.18 -38.63
N GLY A 33 -5.77 -25.79 -38.39
CA GLY A 33 -4.64 -25.78 -39.32
C GLY A 33 -3.68 -24.60 -39.15
N GLU A 34 -3.97 -23.68 -38.24
CA GLU A 34 -3.03 -22.64 -37.79
C GLU A 34 -2.37 -23.08 -36.48
N ASN A 35 -1.15 -22.61 -36.25
CA ASN A 35 -0.49 -22.72 -34.95
C ASN A 35 -0.37 -21.31 -34.35
N PRO A 36 -0.60 -21.15 -33.03
CA PRO A 36 -0.25 -19.91 -32.37
C PRO A 36 1.26 -19.64 -32.52
N PRO A 37 1.71 -18.38 -32.40
CA PRO A 37 3.12 -18.02 -32.53
C PRO A 37 4.02 -18.65 -31.44
N PHE A 38 3.45 -19.01 -30.30
CA PHE A 38 4.12 -19.65 -29.17
C PHE A 38 3.25 -20.78 -28.62
N ASP A 39 3.85 -21.83 -28.06
CA ASP A 39 3.11 -22.89 -27.38
C ASP A 39 2.62 -22.39 -26.01
N PRO A 40 1.29 -22.32 -25.76
CA PRO A 40 0.77 -21.89 -24.47
C PRO A 40 1.21 -22.78 -23.29
N ASN A 41 1.53 -24.07 -23.53
CA ASN A 41 1.97 -24.98 -22.47
C ASN A 41 3.41 -24.67 -22.03
N GLU A 42 4.33 -24.44 -22.97
CA GLU A 42 5.71 -24.02 -22.66
C GLU A 42 5.74 -22.64 -21.98
N LEU A 43 4.86 -21.73 -22.39
CA LEU A 43 4.70 -20.44 -21.72
C LEU A 43 4.15 -20.59 -20.30
N PHE A 44 3.27 -21.58 -20.07
CA PHE A 44 2.73 -21.86 -18.75
C PHE A 44 3.80 -22.44 -17.81
N GLU A 45 4.66 -23.34 -18.29
CA GLU A 45 5.80 -23.82 -17.51
C GLU A 45 6.71 -22.66 -17.07
N GLN A 46 6.99 -21.71 -17.96
CA GLN A 46 7.74 -20.49 -17.61
C GLN A 46 7.02 -19.63 -16.58
N TYR A 47 5.69 -19.50 -16.70
CA TYR A 47 4.87 -18.79 -15.74
C TYR A 47 4.97 -19.45 -14.35
N GLU A 48 4.90 -20.77 -14.26
CA GLU A 48 5.00 -21.51 -13.00
C GLU A 48 6.36 -21.33 -12.32
N GLU A 49 7.45 -21.27 -13.09
CA GLU A 49 8.78 -20.98 -12.54
C GLU A 49 8.85 -19.55 -11.96
N ILE A 50 8.27 -18.56 -12.63
CA ILE A 50 8.19 -17.20 -12.09
C ILE A 50 7.30 -17.15 -10.84
N ASP A 51 6.17 -17.86 -10.83
CA ASP A 51 5.25 -17.91 -9.68
C ASP A 51 5.90 -18.50 -8.42
N LYS A 52 6.75 -19.53 -8.58
CA LYS A 52 7.59 -20.05 -7.47
C LYS A 52 8.53 -18.98 -6.92
N LEU A 53 9.16 -18.18 -7.79
CA LEU A 53 10.05 -17.08 -7.36
C LEU A 53 9.27 -15.97 -6.64
N ILE A 54 8.07 -15.62 -7.12
CA ILE A 54 7.17 -14.66 -6.46
C ILE A 54 6.79 -15.14 -5.05
N THR A 55 6.52 -16.44 -4.92
CA THR A 55 6.15 -17.05 -3.64
C THR A 55 7.32 -17.01 -2.65
N ASP A 56 8.52 -17.43 -3.08
CA ASP A 56 9.72 -17.40 -2.24
C ASP A 56 10.05 -15.98 -1.75
N ILE A 57 10.09 -15.00 -2.67
CA ILE A 57 10.40 -13.61 -2.28
C ILE A 57 9.32 -13.01 -1.37
N THR A 58 8.05 -13.39 -1.56
CA THR A 58 6.94 -12.94 -0.70
C THR A 58 7.11 -13.45 0.73
N ILE A 59 7.50 -14.72 0.91
CA ILE A 59 7.73 -15.30 2.25
C ILE A 59 8.86 -14.55 2.97
N LYS A 60 9.98 -14.31 2.28
CA LYS A 60 11.13 -13.59 2.84
C LYS A 60 10.78 -12.15 3.22
N ILE A 61 10.03 -11.44 2.36
CA ILE A 61 9.53 -10.09 2.66
C ILE A 61 8.64 -10.10 3.90
N GLN A 62 7.69 -11.02 4.00
CA GLN A 62 6.77 -11.10 5.14
C GLN A 62 7.50 -11.42 6.45
N ARG A 63 8.46 -12.35 6.42
CA ARG A 63 9.31 -12.66 7.57
C ARG A 63 10.10 -11.43 8.01
N THR A 64 10.80 -10.80 7.08
CA THR A 64 11.54 -9.56 7.31
C THR A 64 10.65 -8.49 7.92
N ASN A 65 9.46 -8.26 7.36
CA ASN A 65 8.52 -7.25 7.83
C ASN A 65 8.06 -7.46 9.27
N ASN A 66 7.98 -8.71 9.73
CA ASN A 66 7.59 -9.04 11.10
C ASN A 66 8.76 -8.92 12.08
N GLU A 67 9.97 -9.26 11.64
CA GLU A 67 11.16 -9.37 12.49
C GLU A 67 11.92 -8.05 12.65
N ILE A 68 12.02 -7.21 11.61
CA ILE A 68 12.71 -5.93 11.72
C ILE A 68 12.04 -5.05 12.78
N LYS A 69 12.85 -4.21 13.45
CA LYS A 69 12.37 -3.30 14.49
C LYS A 69 13.04 -1.94 14.31
N PHE A 70 12.21 -0.89 14.22
CA PHE A 70 12.69 0.48 14.05
C PHE A 70 11.82 1.48 14.83
N ALA A 71 12.42 2.61 15.20
CA ALA A 71 11.72 3.74 15.79
C ALA A 71 11.08 4.60 14.68
N TYR A 72 9.95 5.25 14.99
CA TYR A 72 9.31 6.17 14.03
C TYR A 72 10.03 7.50 13.89
N ASP A 73 10.62 7.98 14.99
CA ASP A 73 11.53 9.12 15.01
C ASP A 73 12.97 8.64 15.20
N ASP A 74 13.91 9.30 14.53
CA ASP A 74 15.34 9.07 14.70
C ASP A 74 15.84 9.60 16.06
N ASN A 75 15.06 10.47 16.71
CA ASN A 75 15.33 10.97 18.05
C ASN A 75 15.14 9.87 19.09
N LYS A 76 16.20 9.10 19.32
CA LYS A 76 16.35 8.06 20.36
C LYS A 76 16.11 8.54 21.80
N SER A 77 15.87 9.84 22.03
CA SER A 77 15.60 10.39 23.36
C SER A 77 14.21 10.03 23.88
N ASN A 78 13.28 9.66 22.99
CA ASN A 78 11.94 9.29 23.40
C ASN A 78 11.90 7.77 23.66
N GLU A 79 11.30 7.37 24.78
CA GLU A 79 11.04 5.98 25.16
C GLU A 79 10.00 5.30 24.25
N GLU A 80 9.97 5.68 22.96
CA GLU A 80 9.04 5.09 22.01
C GLU A 80 9.42 3.62 21.74
N PRO A 81 8.44 2.71 21.80
CA PRO A 81 8.70 1.32 21.51
C PRO A 81 9.09 1.14 20.04
N LEU A 82 10.09 0.30 19.78
CA LEU A 82 10.40 -0.11 18.41
C LEU A 82 9.22 -0.88 17.80
N ARG A 83 8.94 -0.62 16.53
CA ARG A 83 7.84 -1.21 15.78
C ARG A 83 8.39 -2.03 14.62
N SER A 84 7.69 -3.10 14.25
CA SER A 84 7.99 -3.79 13.00
C SER A 84 7.36 -3.10 11.80
N MET A 85 7.80 -3.49 10.60
CA MET A 85 7.20 -2.96 9.36
C MET A 85 5.70 -3.27 9.30
N THR A 86 5.30 -4.48 9.69
CA THR A 86 3.88 -4.86 9.75
C THR A 86 3.07 -3.94 10.67
N GLN A 87 3.63 -3.56 11.82
CA GLN A 87 2.98 -2.62 12.74
C GLN A 87 2.95 -1.20 12.17
N ALA A 88 4.01 -0.78 11.49
CA ALA A 88 4.08 0.53 10.83
C ALA A 88 3.04 0.68 9.71
N ILE A 89 2.85 -0.37 8.91
CA ILE A 89 1.81 -0.41 7.87
C ILE A 89 0.41 -0.34 8.51
N ALA A 90 0.16 -1.11 9.58
CA ALA A 90 -1.11 -1.05 10.29
C ALA A 90 -1.41 0.34 10.89
N ASP A 91 -0.37 1.03 11.38
CA ASP A 91 -0.49 2.40 11.89
C ASP A 91 -0.75 3.42 10.77
N ILE A 92 -0.23 3.20 9.55
CA ILE A 92 -0.61 3.96 8.35
C ILE A 92 -2.08 3.76 8.04
N ASP A 93 -2.54 2.51 7.94
CA ASP A 93 -3.93 2.20 7.62
C ASP A 93 -4.88 2.83 8.65
N ASP A 94 -4.48 2.86 9.92
CA ASP A 94 -5.22 3.51 10.98
C ASP A 94 -5.33 5.03 10.80
N LEU A 95 -4.20 5.69 10.52
CA LEU A 95 -4.19 7.12 10.24
C LEU A 95 -5.04 7.46 9.01
N GLU A 96 -4.95 6.67 7.94
CA GLU A 96 -5.73 6.90 6.72
C GLU A 96 -7.23 6.76 6.98
N ARG A 97 -7.67 5.76 7.76
CA ARG A 97 -9.08 5.65 8.19
C ARG A 97 -9.53 6.84 9.03
N GLN A 98 -8.72 7.27 10.00
CA GLN A 98 -9.05 8.41 10.85
C GLN A 98 -9.14 9.72 10.07
N ILE A 99 -8.21 9.93 9.13
CA ILE A 99 -8.21 11.09 8.23
C ILE A 99 -9.46 11.08 7.36
N ASN A 100 -9.83 9.94 6.78
CA ASN A 100 -11.02 9.81 5.95
C ASN A 100 -12.31 10.19 6.71
N VAL A 101 -12.52 9.63 7.90
CA VAL A 101 -13.68 9.99 8.74
C VAL A 101 -13.65 11.47 9.14
N THR A 102 -12.46 12.00 9.43
CA THR A 102 -12.32 13.42 9.77
C THR A 102 -12.64 14.33 8.58
N ASP A 103 -12.24 13.94 7.37
CA ASP A 103 -12.59 14.62 6.12
C ASP A 103 -14.10 14.63 5.90
N ASP A 104 -14.77 13.52 6.14
CA ASP A 104 -16.23 13.43 6.06
C ASP A 104 -16.91 14.33 7.10
N ILE A 105 -16.42 14.38 8.33
CA ILE A 105 -16.93 15.27 9.38
C ILE A 105 -16.79 16.74 8.97
N ILE A 106 -15.62 17.13 8.45
CA ILE A 106 -15.37 18.50 7.98
C ILE A 106 -16.31 18.84 6.83
N HIS A 107 -16.42 17.96 5.84
CA HIS A 107 -17.26 18.16 4.66
C HIS A 107 -18.73 18.35 5.04
N ASN A 108 -19.28 17.46 5.88
CA ASN A 108 -20.67 17.52 6.33
C ASN A 108 -20.92 18.60 7.39
N GLY A 109 -19.88 19.07 8.07
CA GLY A 109 -19.96 20.15 9.06
C GLY A 109 -19.99 21.55 8.45
N ILE A 110 -19.63 21.72 7.17
CA ILE A 110 -19.66 23.01 6.47
C ILE A 110 -21.07 23.26 5.93
N ILE A 111 -21.74 24.28 6.48
CA ILE A 111 -23.05 24.71 5.96
C ILE A 111 -22.85 25.49 4.66
N THR A 112 -23.19 24.88 3.54
CA THR A 112 -23.27 25.58 2.25
C THR A 112 -24.59 26.33 2.12
N LYS A 113 -24.58 27.56 1.60
CA LYS A 113 -25.81 28.28 1.24
C LYS A 113 -26.48 27.58 0.05
N SER A 114 -27.42 26.68 0.31
CA SER A 114 -28.34 26.20 -0.70
C SER A 114 -29.46 27.22 -0.90
N TYR A 115 -30.04 27.29 -2.11
CA TYR A 115 -31.33 27.93 -2.39
C TYR A 115 -32.46 27.10 -1.74
N SER A 116 -32.36 26.85 -0.44
CA SER A 116 -33.34 26.11 0.32
C SER A 116 -34.46 27.06 0.72
N THR A 117 -35.70 26.70 0.36
CA THR A 117 -36.92 27.40 0.80
C THR A 117 -37.27 27.10 2.26
N LYS A 118 -36.42 26.35 2.99
CA LYS A 118 -36.60 26.04 4.41
C LYS A 118 -36.58 27.33 5.24
N LYS A 119 -37.56 27.46 6.15
CA LYS A 119 -37.66 28.60 7.10
C LYS A 119 -36.67 28.52 8.26
N ILE A 120 -35.97 27.40 8.42
CA ILE A 120 -35.07 27.14 9.54
C ILE A 120 -33.64 27.06 9.00
N ALA A 121 -32.72 27.79 9.64
CA ALA A 121 -31.31 27.76 9.29
C ALA A 121 -30.68 26.43 9.70
N ASP A 122 -29.84 25.88 8.83
CA ASP A 122 -29.01 24.74 9.18
C ASP A 122 -27.96 25.17 10.23
N VAL A 123 -27.67 24.29 11.18
CA VAL A 123 -26.67 24.50 12.23
C VAL A 123 -25.71 23.32 12.25
N SER A 124 -24.41 23.61 12.23
CA SER A 124 -23.38 22.60 12.35
C SER A 124 -23.22 22.23 13.82
N HIS A 125 -23.20 20.94 14.10
CA HIS A 125 -23.06 20.40 15.46
C HIS A 125 -21.60 19.98 15.75
N VAL A 126 -20.67 20.32 14.86
CA VAL A 126 -19.24 19.99 14.98
C VAL A 126 -18.39 21.25 14.85
N ASP A 127 -17.29 21.31 15.59
CA ASP A 127 -16.29 22.36 15.41
C ASP A 127 -15.39 22.01 14.23
N VAL A 128 -15.78 22.45 13.04
CA VAL A 128 -15.05 22.22 11.79
C VAL A 128 -13.59 22.68 11.88
N VAL A 129 -13.32 23.80 12.57
CA VAL A 129 -11.96 24.34 12.71
C VAL A 129 -11.10 23.45 13.60
N ALA A 130 -11.67 22.91 14.68
CA ALA A 130 -10.98 21.94 15.51
C ALA A 130 -10.69 20.62 14.76
N TYR A 131 -11.65 20.11 14.00
CA TYR A 131 -11.46 18.90 13.19
C TYR A 131 -10.40 19.11 12.09
N ASP A 132 -10.39 20.25 11.40
CA ASP A 132 -9.35 20.57 10.40
C ASP A 132 -7.94 20.62 11.02
N LYS A 133 -7.80 21.20 12.21
CA LYS A 133 -6.52 21.19 12.95
C LYS A 133 -6.08 19.77 13.29
N THR A 134 -7.00 18.92 13.76
CA THR A 134 -6.71 17.51 14.06
C THR A 134 -6.30 16.77 12.80
N ARG A 135 -7.03 16.95 11.70
CA ARG A 135 -6.71 16.37 10.39
C ARG A 135 -5.31 16.74 9.91
N LYS A 136 -4.93 18.01 10.00
CA LYS A 136 -3.58 18.48 9.62
C LYS A 136 -2.48 17.77 10.41
N LYS A 137 -2.65 17.63 11.73
CA LYS A 137 -1.71 16.88 12.58
C LYS A 137 -1.63 15.39 12.19
N MET A 138 -2.76 14.78 11.86
CA MET A 138 -2.79 13.38 11.39
C MET A 138 -2.07 13.22 10.05
N ASN A 139 -2.29 14.14 9.09
CA ASN A 139 -1.58 14.13 7.81
C ASN A 139 -0.06 14.30 7.99
N GLU A 140 0.37 15.24 8.83
CA GLU A 140 1.81 15.41 9.15
C GLU A 140 2.43 14.12 9.72
N ARG A 141 1.70 13.42 10.60
CA ARG A 141 2.14 12.14 11.16
C ARG A 141 2.17 11.04 10.09
N LEU A 142 1.16 10.97 9.23
CA LEU A 142 1.07 10.01 8.12
C LEU A 142 2.26 10.17 7.17
N ASP A 143 2.59 11.40 6.78
CA ASP A 143 3.70 11.69 5.87
C ASP A 143 5.05 11.30 6.48
N LYS A 144 5.28 11.64 7.76
CA LYS A 144 6.49 11.24 8.49
C LYS A 144 6.62 9.72 8.56
N LEU A 145 5.53 9.01 8.86
CA LEU A 145 5.55 7.55 8.95
C LEU A 145 5.80 6.90 7.59
N LYS A 146 5.18 7.40 6.51
CA LYS A 146 5.45 6.96 5.13
C LYS A 146 6.92 7.13 4.75
N LEU A 147 7.50 8.28 5.07
CA LEU A 147 8.93 8.52 4.81
C LEU A 147 9.83 7.60 5.63
N ARG A 148 9.47 7.34 6.89
CA ARG A 148 10.24 6.42 7.75
C ARG A 148 10.18 4.98 7.23
N ILE A 149 9.03 4.51 6.77
CA ILE A 149 8.88 3.19 6.14
C ILE A 149 9.75 3.08 4.88
N GLN A 150 9.75 4.10 4.02
CA GLN A 150 10.62 4.12 2.85
C GLN A 150 12.10 4.04 3.25
N SER A 151 12.50 4.77 4.29
CA SER A 151 13.86 4.73 4.82
C SER A 151 14.20 3.35 5.40
N ALA A 152 13.27 2.73 6.15
CA ALA A 152 13.44 1.39 6.70
C ALA A 152 13.65 0.34 5.60
N ASN A 153 12.90 0.44 4.49
CA ASN A 153 13.07 -0.47 3.36
C ASN A 153 14.50 -0.47 2.80
N TRP A 154 15.20 0.67 2.84
CA TRP A 154 16.60 0.79 2.41
C TRP A 154 17.63 0.48 3.51
N GLU A 155 17.23 0.59 4.76
CA GLU A 155 18.07 0.34 5.94
C GLU A 155 18.29 -1.16 6.14
N PHE A 156 17.19 -1.93 6.17
CA PHE A 156 17.22 -3.33 6.54
C PHE A 156 17.50 -4.27 5.37
N ASP A 157 18.32 -5.28 5.63
CA ASP A 157 18.53 -6.40 4.72
C ASP A 157 17.35 -7.37 4.79
N LEU A 158 17.06 -8.02 3.66
CA LEU A 158 16.10 -9.10 3.56
C LEU A 158 16.59 -10.29 4.41
N ILE A 159 15.71 -10.81 5.26
CA ILE A 159 15.93 -12.01 6.07
C ILE A 159 15.47 -13.22 5.25
N ASP A 160 16.36 -14.20 5.10
CA ASP A 160 16.12 -15.46 4.40
C ASP A 160 15.15 -16.38 5.16
#